data_AF-A0A928I552-F1
#
_entry.id   AF-A0A928I552-F1
#
_cell.length_a   1.000
_cell.length_b   1.000
_cell.length_c   1.000
_cell.angle_alpha   90.00
_cell.angle_beta   90.00
_cell.angle_gamma   90.00
#
_symmetry.space_group_name_H-M   'P 1'
#
loop_
_entity.id
_entity.type
_entity.pdbx_description
1 polymer ?
#
loop_
_entity_poly.entity_id
_entity_poly.type
_entity_poly.pdbx_seq_one_letter_code
_entity_poly.pdbx_strand_id
1 'polypeptide(L)'
;MKNTEKYDIIYPRKAAKIMVMVYLIFALSIFFVRLLAGYDSRFQKGKYISIKNTVLSIVLLDSMSIYGRTRRLKKDKNKMSFCGIPFYLGIGIVLITNIVFLIIPDMPIEPWGIETNKFIVYANTLNDKISAIAILILFVSVIDYIAMSIINSTKETKPKWIKVFIWIVSALMIVTATASAIYFIVELISCFYIC
;
A
#
# COMPACT_ATOMS: atom_id res chain seq x y z
N MET A 1 -16.56 -10.17 39.85
CA MET A 1 -15.42 -10.87 39.22
C MET A 1 -15.88 -11.91 38.19
N LYS A 2 -16.59 -11.52 37.13
CA LYS A 2 -17.02 -12.45 36.05
C LYS A 2 -16.95 -11.86 34.64
N ASN A 3 -16.52 -10.59 34.49
CA ASN A 3 -16.47 -9.91 33.20
C ASN A 3 -15.07 -9.83 32.61
N THR A 4 -14.00 -9.89 33.40
CA THR A 4 -12.61 -9.74 32.94
C THR A 4 -12.13 -10.93 32.09
N GLU A 5 -12.50 -12.16 32.44
CA GLU A 5 -12.09 -13.37 31.69
C GLU A 5 -12.65 -13.43 30.25
N LYS A 6 -13.77 -12.74 29.98
CA LYS A 6 -14.36 -12.68 28.63
C LYS A 6 -13.58 -11.75 27.70
N TYR A 7 -12.90 -10.74 28.25
CA TYR A 7 -12.01 -9.86 27.49
C TYR A 7 -10.69 -10.58 27.17
N ASP A 8 -10.10 -11.27 28.15
CA ASP A 8 -8.77 -11.89 28.00
C ASP A 8 -8.69 -13.05 26.99
N ILE A 9 -9.81 -13.71 26.68
CA ILE A 9 -9.84 -14.84 25.73
C ILE A 9 -10.32 -14.42 24.32
N ILE A 10 -11.19 -13.41 24.23
CA ILE A 10 -11.75 -12.94 22.95
C ILE A 10 -10.80 -11.93 22.27
N TYR A 11 -10.11 -11.09 23.04
CA TYR A 11 -9.19 -10.09 22.50
C TYR A 11 -7.94 -10.65 21.82
N PRO A 12 -7.19 -11.64 22.33
CA PRO A 12 -6.00 -12.14 21.62
C PRO A 12 -6.37 -12.81 20.30
N ARG A 13 -7.52 -13.50 20.23
CA ARG A 13 -8.02 -14.11 18.98
C ARG A 13 -8.48 -13.07 17.95
N LYS A 14 -9.02 -11.93 18.40
CA LYS A 14 -9.35 -10.80 17.53
C LYS A 14 -8.07 -10.06 17.09
N ALA A 15 -7.17 -9.73 18.00
CA ALA A 15 -5.88 -9.08 17.72
C ALA A 15 -5.04 -9.87 16.71
N ALA A 16 -4.95 -11.20 16.86
CA ALA A 16 -4.26 -12.06 15.89
C ALA A 16 -4.90 -12.01 14.48
N LYS A 17 -6.24 -12.05 14.39
CA LYS A 17 -6.96 -11.94 13.10
C LYS A 17 -6.78 -10.57 12.45
N ILE A 18 -6.63 -9.54 13.27
CA ILE A 18 -6.51 -8.15 12.87
C ILE A 18 -5.13 -7.84 12.29
N MET A 19 -4.06 -8.27 12.96
CA MET A 19 -2.70 -8.13 12.44
C MET A 19 -2.52 -8.89 11.13
N VAL A 20 -3.12 -10.08 11.00
CA VAL A 20 -3.13 -10.85 9.74
C VAL A 20 -3.73 -10.04 8.59
N MET A 21 -4.79 -9.26 8.84
CA MET A 21 -5.40 -8.45 7.78
C MET A 21 -4.50 -7.29 7.35
N VAL A 22 -3.82 -6.62 8.28
CA VAL A 22 -2.84 -5.57 7.97
C VAL A 22 -1.67 -6.12 7.17
N TYR A 23 -1.11 -7.27 7.55
CA TYR A 23 -0.03 -7.89 6.77
C TYR A 23 -0.50 -8.41 5.41
N LEU A 24 -1.77 -8.80 5.26
CA LEU A 24 -2.36 -9.11 3.96
C LEU A 24 -2.40 -7.87 3.06
N ILE A 25 -2.80 -6.72 3.59
CA ILE A 25 -2.74 -5.43 2.88
C ILE A 25 -1.31 -5.13 2.45
N PHE A 26 -0.34 -5.36 3.34
CA PHE A 26 1.06 -5.15 3.02
C PHE A 26 1.53 -6.05 1.86
N ALA A 27 1.19 -7.33 1.87
CA ALA A 27 1.49 -8.26 0.79
C ALA A 27 0.83 -7.83 -0.54
N LEU A 28 -0.43 -7.35 -0.49
CA LEU A 28 -1.13 -6.81 -1.65
C LEU A 28 -0.44 -5.54 -2.17
N SER A 29 0.01 -4.64 -1.29
CA SER A 29 0.79 -3.45 -1.68
C SER A 29 2.06 -3.85 -2.43
N ILE A 30 2.83 -4.81 -1.93
CA ILE A 30 4.04 -5.31 -2.60
C ILE A 30 3.70 -5.86 -3.99
N PHE A 31 2.63 -6.66 -4.09
CA PHE A 31 2.18 -7.20 -5.38
C PHE A 31 1.82 -6.10 -6.37
N PHE A 32 1.04 -5.10 -5.95
CA PHE A 32 0.67 -3.99 -6.82
C PHE A 32 1.86 -3.12 -7.21
N VAL A 33 2.80 -2.86 -6.29
CA VAL A 33 4.03 -2.12 -6.59
C VAL A 33 4.85 -2.84 -7.66
N ARG A 34 4.96 -4.17 -7.62
CA ARG A 34 5.65 -4.93 -8.68
C ARG A 34 5.03 -4.74 -10.06
N LEU A 35 3.70 -4.65 -10.12
CA LEU A 35 2.97 -4.40 -11.36
C LEU A 35 3.15 -2.95 -11.85
N LEU A 36 3.13 -1.99 -10.92
CA LEU A 36 3.23 -0.55 -11.20
C LEU A 36 4.63 -0.08 -11.55
N ALA A 37 5.65 -0.66 -10.92
CA ALA A 37 7.03 -0.26 -11.10
C ALA A 37 7.59 -0.65 -12.47
N GLY A 38 6.96 -1.60 -13.18
CA GLY A 38 7.37 -2.03 -14.51
C GLY A 38 7.24 -0.91 -15.54
N TYR A 39 8.34 -0.57 -16.22
CA TYR A 39 8.29 0.37 -17.34
C TYR A 39 7.75 -0.32 -18.59
N ASP A 40 6.88 0.36 -19.36
CA ASP A 40 6.38 -0.10 -20.65
C ASP A 40 6.39 1.05 -21.68
N SER A 41 7.30 0.96 -22.66
CA SER A 41 7.49 2.03 -23.66
C SER A 41 6.27 2.30 -24.55
N ARG A 42 5.29 1.38 -24.59
CA ARG A 42 4.04 1.60 -25.34
C ARG A 42 3.15 2.64 -24.69
N PHE A 43 3.20 2.77 -23.37
CA PHE A 43 2.28 3.61 -22.60
C PHE A 43 3.00 4.72 -21.83
N GLN A 44 4.28 4.54 -21.53
CA GLN A 44 5.08 5.48 -20.76
C GLN A 44 6.18 6.09 -21.62
N LYS A 45 6.14 7.42 -21.81
CA LYS A 45 7.22 8.20 -22.45
C LYS A 45 8.23 8.78 -21.44
N GLY A 46 8.17 8.30 -20.18
CA GLY A 46 8.97 8.82 -19.07
C GLY A 46 10.38 8.23 -18.96
N LYS A 47 11.15 8.75 -18.00
CA LYS A 47 12.46 8.21 -17.63
C LYS A 47 12.30 6.81 -17.01
N TYR A 48 13.30 5.97 -17.22
CA TYR A 48 13.38 4.62 -16.65
C TYR A 48 14.78 4.33 -16.11
N ILE A 49 14.88 3.38 -15.18
CA ILE A 49 16.13 2.81 -14.70
C ILE A 49 16.24 1.37 -15.22
N SER A 50 17.41 1.01 -15.73
CA SER A 50 17.69 -0.36 -16.15
C SER A 50 18.32 -1.15 -15.00
N ILE A 51 17.69 -2.25 -14.60
CA ILE A 51 18.22 -3.15 -13.58
C ILE A 51 19.17 -4.13 -14.29
N LYS A 52 20.48 -3.99 -14.03
CA LYS A 52 21.51 -4.85 -14.65
C LYS A 52 21.39 -6.31 -14.23
N ASN A 53 21.03 -6.58 -12.98
CA ASN A 53 20.85 -7.94 -12.47
C ASN A 53 19.48 -8.49 -12.89
N THR A 54 19.49 -9.53 -13.73
CA THR A 54 18.27 -10.14 -14.28
C THR A 54 17.42 -10.83 -13.21
N VAL A 55 18.05 -11.45 -12.20
CA VAL A 55 17.32 -12.10 -11.09
C VAL A 55 16.60 -11.03 -10.27
N LEU A 56 17.30 -9.96 -9.92
CA LEU A 56 16.71 -8.83 -9.19
C LEU A 56 15.56 -8.20 -9.97
N SER A 57 15.70 -8.07 -11.29
CA SER A 57 14.63 -7.57 -12.14
C SER A 57 13.37 -8.45 -12.13
N ILE A 58 13.52 -9.78 -12.07
CA ILE A 58 12.37 -10.70 -12.03
C ILE A 58 11.66 -10.60 -10.68
N VAL A 59 12.42 -10.44 -9.60
CA VAL A 59 11.86 -10.25 -8.27
C VAL A 59 11.13 -8.91 -8.18
N LEU A 60 11.74 -7.82 -8.65
CA LEU A 60 11.18 -6.47 -8.52
C LEU A 60 10.13 -6.10 -9.57
N LEU A 61 10.06 -6.76 -10.71
CA LEU A 61 9.17 -6.30 -11.79
C LEU A 61 8.31 -7.44 -12.29
N ASP A 62 7.00 -7.17 -12.45
CA ASP A 62 6.11 -8.12 -13.10
C ASP A 62 6.41 -8.19 -14.61
N SER A 63 6.21 -9.36 -15.21
CA SER A 63 6.27 -9.53 -16.66
C SER A 63 5.10 -8.86 -17.41
N MET A 64 4.00 -8.55 -16.71
CA MET A 64 2.80 -7.94 -17.26
C MET A 64 2.83 -6.41 -17.17
N SER A 65 2.18 -5.76 -18.12
CA SER A 65 1.93 -4.32 -18.14
C SER A 65 0.61 -4.01 -17.47
N ILE A 66 0.59 -3.04 -16.54
CA ILE A 66 -0.66 -2.61 -15.89
C ILE A 66 -1.67 -1.99 -16.87
N TYR A 67 -1.19 -1.35 -17.93
CA TYR A 67 -2.03 -0.54 -18.81
C TYR A 67 -2.83 -1.35 -19.84
N GLY A 68 -2.33 -2.52 -20.23
CA GLY A 68 -2.93 -3.29 -21.32
C GLY A 68 -3.16 -4.76 -21.00
N ARG A 69 -2.86 -5.21 -19.78
CA ARG A 69 -2.88 -6.65 -19.40
C ARG A 69 -2.11 -7.53 -20.39
N THR A 70 -1.14 -6.94 -21.10
CA THR A 70 -0.29 -7.63 -22.05
C THR A 70 1.09 -7.78 -21.45
N ARG A 71 1.82 -8.81 -21.90
CA ARG A 71 3.21 -8.99 -21.52
C ARG A 71 4.03 -7.78 -21.97
N ARG A 72 4.96 -7.33 -21.13
CA ARG A 72 5.89 -6.25 -21.45
C ARG A 72 6.82 -6.67 -22.60
N LEU A 73 7.23 -5.70 -23.40
CA LEU A 73 8.18 -5.93 -24.49
C LEU A 73 9.51 -6.46 -23.95
N LYS A 74 10.17 -7.37 -24.67
CA LYS A 74 11.46 -7.95 -24.26
C LYS A 74 12.50 -6.87 -23.91
N LYS A 75 12.55 -5.78 -24.70
CA LYS A 75 13.45 -4.64 -24.49
C LYS A 75 13.18 -3.85 -23.20
N ASP A 76 12.00 -3.99 -22.59
CA ASP A 76 11.58 -3.26 -21.39
C ASP A 76 11.49 -4.15 -20.15
N LYS A 77 11.75 -5.46 -20.28
CA LYS A 77 11.62 -6.45 -19.20
C LYS A 77 12.41 -6.04 -17.94
N ASN A 78 13.62 -5.51 -18.14
CA ASN A 78 14.52 -5.11 -17.06
C ASN A 78 14.46 -3.62 -16.72
N LYS A 79 13.47 -2.90 -17.27
CA LYS A 79 13.31 -1.47 -17.03
C LYS A 79 12.25 -1.22 -15.98
N MET A 80 12.63 -0.40 -15.01
CA MET A 80 11.78 0.08 -13.95
C MET A 80 11.46 1.55 -14.18
N SER A 81 10.19 1.92 -14.02
CA SER A 81 9.76 3.32 -14.05
C SER A 81 10.33 4.07 -12.84
N PHE A 82 10.73 5.33 -13.01
CA PHE A 82 11.17 6.16 -11.89
C PHE A 82 10.11 6.26 -10.78
N CYS A 83 8.82 6.17 -11.13
CA CYS A 83 7.73 6.16 -10.16
C CYS A 83 7.76 4.94 -9.23
N GLY A 84 8.37 3.82 -9.63
CA GLY A 84 8.48 2.63 -8.79
C GLY A 84 9.47 2.78 -7.64
N ILE A 85 10.45 3.69 -7.75
CA ILE A 85 11.52 3.87 -6.76
C ILE A 85 10.96 4.28 -5.40
N PRO A 86 10.14 5.35 -5.27
CA PRO A 86 9.58 5.74 -3.98
C PRO A 86 8.73 4.63 -3.35
N PHE A 87 8.03 3.81 -4.14
CA PHE A 87 7.26 2.69 -3.61
C PHE A 87 8.15 1.58 -3.03
N TYR A 88 9.24 1.21 -3.70
CA TYR A 88 10.18 0.24 -3.14
C TYR A 88 10.93 0.76 -1.92
N LEU A 89 11.26 2.06 -1.90
CA LEU A 89 11.78 2.70 -0.70
C LEU A 89 10.76 2.65 0.43
N GLY A 90 9.48 2.94 0.15
CA GLY A 90 8.39 2.81 1.13
C GLY A 90 8.23 1.40 1.68
N ILE A 91 8.26 0.37 0.82
CA ILE A 91 8.27 -1.04 1.25
C ILE A 91 9.47 -1.32 2.16
N GLY A 92 10.67 -0.86 1.78
CA GLY A 92 11.88 -1.03 2.57
C GLY A 92 11.77 -0.37 3.95
N ILE A 93 11.25 0.85 4.02
CA ILE A 93 11.01 1.56 5.28
C ILE A 93 10.05 0.77 6.16
N VAL A 94 8.89 0.35 5.62
CA VAL A 94 7.91 -0.45 6.38
C VAL A 94 8.52 -1.75 6.91
N LEU A 95 9.32 -2.45 6.09
CA LEU A 95 10.02 -3.66 6.51
C LEU A 95 11.00 -3.39 7.65
N ILE A 96 11.85 -2.37 7.52
CA ILE A 96 12.83 -2.00 8.54
C ILE A 96 12.13 -1.61 9.84
N THR A 97 11.07 -0.79 9.76
CA THR A 97 10.28 -0.39 10.93
C THR A 97 9.71 -1.61 11.66
N ASN A 98 9.14 -2.57 10.92
CA ASN A 98 8.63 -3.80 11.51
C ASN A 98 9.74 -4.65 12.15
N ILE A 99 10.91 -4.76 11.50
CA ILE A 99 12.06 -5.50 12.06
C ILE A 99 12.56 -4.84 13.35
N VAL A 100 12.65 -3.51 13.39
CA VAL A 100 13.07 -2.77 14.59
C VAL A 100 12.08 -3.00 15.73
N PHE A 101 10.77 -2.97 15.46
CA PHE A 101 9.74 -3.22 16.48
C PHE A 101 9.65 -4.68 16.95
N LEU A 102 10.25 -5.64 16.25
CA LEU A 102 10.42 -7.00 16.79
C LEU A 102 11.45 -7.06 17.94
N ILE A 103 12.32 -6.06 18.06
CA ILE A 103 13.40 -6.01 19.05
C ILE A 103 13.02 -5.10 20.22
N ILE A 104 12.23 -4.05 19.97
CA ILE A 104 11.79 -3.11 20.98
C ILE A 104 10.61 -3.71 21.76
N PRO A 105 10.64 -3.71 23.11
CA PRO A 105 9.51 -4.18 23.91
C PRO A 105 8.21 -3.44 23.57
N ASP A 106 7.09 -4.17 23.60
CA ASP A 106 5.79 -3.61 23.31
C ASP A 106 5.39 -2.53 24.33
N MET A 107 5.18 -1.31 23.85
CA MET A 107 4.66 -0.22 24.65
C MET A 107 3.13 -0.21 24.60
N PRO A 108 2.41 -0.47 25.72
CA PRO A 108 0.96 -0.48 25.72
C PRO A 108 0.42 0.93 25.50
N ILE A 109 -0.68 1.04 24.74
CA ILE A 109 -1.37 2.30 24.46
C ILE A 109 -2.87 2.14 24.65
N GLU A 110 -3.60 3.26 24.64
CA GLU A 110 -5.05 3.21 24.50
C GLU A 110 -5.40 2.49 23.18
N PRO A 111 -6.35 1.54 23.20
CA PRO A 111 -6.65 0.77 22.02
C PRO A 111 -7.10 1.65 20.86
N TRP A 112 -6.35 1.59 19.76
CA TRP A 112 -6.65 2.33 18.54
C TRP A 112 -7.09 1.37 17.45
N GLY A 113 -8.10 1.74 16.68
CA GLY A 113 -8.55 0.91 15.58
C GLY A 113 -9.48 1.60 14.61
N ILE A 114 -9.62 0.96 13.45
CA ILE A 114 -10.55 1.32 12.40
C ILE A 114 -11.49 0.14 12.26
N GLU A 115 -12.75 0.33 12.63
CA GLU A 115 -13.78 -0.68 12.49
C GLU A 115 -14.79 -0.25 11.43
N THR A 116 -14.90 -1.07 10.38
CA THR A 116 -15.98 -1.03 9.40
C THR A 116 -16.54 -2.44 9.25
N ASN A 117 -17.71 -2.57 8.62
CA ASN A 117 -18.36 -3.87 8.39
C ASN A 117 -17.47 -4.94 7.69
N LYS A 118 -16.37 -4.54 7.03
CA LYS A 118 -15.49 -5.43 6.26
C LYS A 118 -14.00 -5.28 6.61
N PHE A 119 -13.66 -4.35 7.49
CA PHE A 119 -12.28 -3.98 7.77
C PHE A 119 -12.15 -3.67 9.26
N ILE A 120 -11.39 -4.48 9.98
CA ILE A 120 -11.12 -4.29 11.40
C ILE A 120 -9.61 -4.23 11.59
N VAL A 121 -9.09 -3.03 11.83
CA VAL A 121 -7.72 -2.81 12.30
C VAL A 121 -7.79 -2.37 13.75
N TYR A 122 -6.94 -2.94 14.60
CA TYR A 122 -6.90 -2.68 16.03
C TYR A 122 -5.49 -2.92 16.53
N ALA A 123 -4.98 -1.99 17.33
CA ALA A 123 -3.64 -2.00 17.90
C ALA A 123 -3.74 -1.67 19.38
N ASN A 124 -3.13 -2.53 20.20
CA ASN A 124 -3.04 -2.36 21.66
C ASN A 124 -1.65 -1.87 22.09
N THR A 125 -0.68 -1.92 21.18
CA THR A 125 0.69 -1.48 21.40
C THR A 125 1.03 -0.37 20.42
N LEU A 126 1.94 0.51 20.83
CA LEU A 126 2.45 1.58 19.97
C LEU A 126 3.13 1.01 18.72
N ASN A 127 3.85 -0.09 18.89
CA ASN A 127 4.55 -0.82 17.83
C ASN A 127 3.56 -1.28 16.75
N ASP A 128 2.44 -1.88 17.18
CA ASP A 128 1.37 -2.34 16.29
C ASP A 128 0.69 -1.17 15.58
N LYS A 129 0.41 -0.08 16.31
CA LYS A 129 -0.23 1.12 15.75
C LYS A 129 0.64 1.76 14.68
N ILE A 130 1.92 1.99 14.96
CA ILE A 130 2.86 2.59 14.00
C ILE A 130 3.04 1.69 12.78
N SER A 131 3.20 0.38 12.98
CA SER A 131 3.32 -0.57 11.87
C SER A 131 2.07 -0.57 10.98
N ALA A 132 0.88 -0.65 11.58
CA ALA A 132 -0.37 -0.64 10.85
C ALA A 132 -0.56 0.66 10.06
N ILE A 133 -0.29 1.81 10.68
CA ILE A 133 -0.38 3.12 10.01
C ILE A 133 0.60 3.20 8.84
N ALA A 134 1.86 2.76 9.01
CA ALA A 134 2.85 2.78 7.94
C ALA A 134 2.43 1.91 6.74
N ILE A 135 1.87 0.72 7.00
CA ILE A 135 1.33 -0.18 5.97
C ILE A 135 0.14 0.47 5.25
N LEU A 136 -0.76 1.12 5.99
CA LEU A 136 -1.93 1.78 5.43
C LEU A 136 -1.55 2.98 4.55
N ILE A 137 -0.60 3.80 4.98
CA ILE A 137 -0.05 4.91 4.17
C ILE A 137 0.53 4.39 2.86
N LEU A 138 1.32 3.31 2.92
CA LEU A 138 1.87 2.68 1.72
C LEU A 138 0.76 2.19 0.80
N PHE A 139 -0.24 1.48 1.33
CA PHE A 139 -1.34 0.95 0.54
C PHE A 139 -2.15 2.05 -0.15
N VAL A 140 -2.52 3.10 0.59
CA VAL A 140 -3.26 4.24 0.05
C VAL A 140 -2.49 4.93 -1.07
N SER A 141 -1.17 5.12 -0.89
CA SER A 141 -0.30 5.71 -1.91
C SER A 141 -0.26 4.87 -3.20
N VAL A 142 -0.30 3.54 -3.07
CA VAL A 142 -0.38 2.61 -4.20
C VAL A 142 -1.73 2.73 -4.92
N ILE A 143 -2.84 2.81 -4.18
CA ILE A 143 -4.18 3.00 -4.75
C ILE A 143 -4.29 4.32 -5.52
N ASP A 144 -3.77 5.42 -4.96
CA ASP A 144 -3.72 6.73 -5.64
C ASP A 144 -3.02 6.62 -7.00
N TYR A 145 -1.89 5.94 -7.03
CA TYR A 145 -1.12 5.80 -8.26
C TYR A 145 -1.81 4.88 -9.29
N ILE A 146 -2.53 3.85 -8.84
CA ILE A 146 -3.38 3.03 -9.72
C ILE A 146 -4.47 3.91 -10.34
N ALA A 147 -5.17 4.72 -9.55
CA ALA A 147 -6.23 5.59 -10.04
C ALA A 147 -5.69 6.60 -11.07
N MET A 148 -4.54 7.23 -10.80
CA MET A 148 -3.86 8.11 -11.75
C MET A 148 -3.43 7.38 -13.03
N SER A 149 -2.98 6.13 -12.91
CA SER A 149 -2.62 5.29 -14.05
C SER A 149 -3.83 4.98 -14.93
N ILE A 150 -4.98 4.67 -14.33
CA ILE A 150 -6.26 4.42 -15.04
C ILE A 150 -6.71 5.67 -15.82
N ILE A 151 -6.64 6.85 -15.20
CA ILE A 151 -6.96 8.12 -15.87
C ILE A 151 -6.04 8.33 -17.07
N ASN A 152 -4.72 8.12 -16.89
CA ASN A 152 -3.76 8.33 -17.96
C ASN A 152 -3.95 7.37 -19.14
N SER A 153 -4.25 6.09 -18.90
CA SER A 153 -4.51 5.12 -19.98
C SER A 153 -5.77 5.41 -20.77
N THR A 154 -6.75 6.05 -20.15
CA THR A 154 -8.02 6.37 -20.78
C THR A 154 -8.00 7.72 -21.50
N LYS A 155 -6.93 8.53 -21.41
CA LYS A 155 -6.81 9.82 -22.12
C LYS A 155 -6.90 9.68 -23.64
N GLU A 156 -6.29 8.65 -24.21
CA GLU A 156 -6.20 8.46 -25.67
C GLU A 156 -7.45 7.83 -26.31
N THR A 157 -8.42 7.36 -25.53
CA THR A 157 -9.67 6.79 -26.07
C THR A 157 -10.69 7.88 -26.40
N LYS A 158 -11.42 7.74 -27.52
CA LYS A 158 -12.52 8.65 -27.91
C LYS A 158 -13.57 8.72 -26.80
N PRO A 159 -14.20 9.89 -26.55
CA PRO A 159 -15.15 10.05 -25.46
C PRO A 159 -16.38 9.16 -25.67
N LYS A 160 -16.57 8.21 -24.75
CA LYS A 160 -17.82 7.49 -24.48
C LYS A 160 -18.22 7.79 -23.04
N TRP A 161 -19.50 7.76 -22.69
CA TRP A 161 -19.99 7.94 -21.31
C TRP A 161 -19.24 7.09 -20.27
N ILE A 162 -18.83 5.89 -20.67
CA ILE A 162 -18.00 4.97 -19.87
C ILE A 162 -16.67 5.62 -19.44
N LYS A 163 -16.01 6.40 -20.29
CA LYS A 163 -14.76 7.09 -19.96
C LYS A 163 -14.97 8.15 -18.88
N VAL A 164 -16.04 8.94 -18.99
CA VAL A 164 -16.40 9.96 -18.00
C VAL A 164 -16.69 9.30 -16.64
N PHE A 165 -17.44 8.20 -16.64
CA PHE A 165 -17.70 7.44 -15.42
C PHE A 165 -16.42 6.91 -14.77
N ILE A 166 -15.50 6.31 -15.55
CA ILE A 166 -14.21 5.83 -15.04
C ILE A 166 -13.39 6.98 -14.42
N TRP A 167 -13.41 8.16 -15.04
CA TRP A 167 -12.69 9.33 -14.52
C TRP A 167 -13.28 9.81 -13.20
N ILE A 168 -14.61 9.88 -13.09
CA ILE A 168 -15.29 10.27 -11.84
C ILE A 168 -14.95 9.28 -10.72
N VAL A 169 -15.03 7.97 -10.99
CA VAL A 169 -14.69 6.93 -10.00
C VAL A 169 -13.22 7.04 -9.59
N SER A 170 -12.31 7.23 -10.55
CA SER A 170 -10.87 7.36 -10.27
C SER A 170 -10.56 8.64 -9.48
N ALA A 171 -11.23 9.75 -9.78
CA ALA A 171 -11.09 11.00 -9.05
C ALA A 171 -11.59 10.86 -7.60
N LEU A 172 -12.74 10.18 -7.41
CA LEU A 172 -13.24 9.88 -6.06
C LEU A 172 -12.27 9.01 -5.28
N MET A 173 -11.71 7.98 -5.92
CA MET A 173 -10.66 7.15 -5.31
C MET A 173 -9.49 8.02 -4.85
N ILE A 174 -8.97 8.91 -5.70
CA ILE A 174 -7.84 9.80 -5.37
C ILE A 174 -8.17 10.69 -4.17
N VAL A 175 -9.34 11.33 -4.17
CA VAL A 175 -9.74 12.22 -3.06
C VAL A 175 -9.85 11.45 -1.75
N THR A 176 -10.51 10.28 -1.76
CA THR A 176 -10.66 9.46 -0.54
C THR A 176 -9.34 8.90 -0.04
N ALA A 177 -8.47 8.45 -0.94
CA ALA A 177 -7.14 7.96 -0.61
C ALA A 177 -6.26 9.09 -0.05
N THR A 178 -6.19 10.24 -0.71
CA THR A 178 -5.43 11.40 -0.21
C THR A 178 -5.92 11.84 1.18
N ALA A 179 -7.24 11.92 1.39
CA ALA A 179 -7.81 12.26 2.69
C ALA A 179 -7.43 11.23 3.78
N SER A 180 -7.47 9.93 3.44
CA SER A 180 -7.05 8.86 4.35
C SER A 180 -5.56 8.93 4.68
N ALA A 181 -4.71 9.23 3.69
CA ALA A 181 -3.27 9.40 3.90
C ALA A 181 -2.98 10.56 4.86
N ILE A 182 -3.66 11.69 4.71
CA ILE A 182 -3.53 12.82 5.63
C ILE A 182 -3.94 12.41 7.05
N TYR A 183 -5.08 11.73 7.21
CA TYR A 183 -5.52 11.22 8.51
C TYR A 183 -4.46 10.31 9.16
N PHE A 184 -3.90 9.37 8.39
CA PHE A 184 -2.87 8.45 8.87
C PHE A 184 -1.54 9.15 9.21
N ILE A 185 -1.14 10.18 8.46
CA ILE A 185 0.04 10.98 8.76
C ILE A 185 -0.16 11.73 10.08
N VAL A 186 -1.34 12.34 10.28
CA VAL A 186 -1.65 13.02 11.55
C VAL A 186 -1.60 12.04 12.71
N GLU A 187 -2.20 10.85 12.58
CA GLU A 187 -2.13 9.83 13.63
C GLU A 187 -0.70 9.34 13.90
N LEU A 188 0.11 9.20 12.86
CA LEU A 188 1.53 8.83 13.00
C LEU A 188 2.29 9.90 13.80
N ILE A 189 2.06 11.18 13.48
CA ILE A 189 2.68 12.31 14.16
C ILE A 189 2.25 12.35 15.63
N SER A 190 0.96 12.16 15.91
CA SER A 190 0.42 12.10 17.28
C SER A 190 1.07 11.00 18.13
N CYS A 191 1.44 9.87 17.52
CA CYS A 191 2.16 8.80 18.22
C CYS A 191 3.53 9.25 18.76
N PHE A 192 4.19 10.23 18.12
CA PHE A 192 5.48 10.75 18.57
C PHE A 192 5.36 11.89 19.61
N TYR A 193 4.19 12.51 19.73
CA TYR A 193 3.94 13.57 20.73
C TYR A 193 3.37 13.05 22.06
N ILE A 194 2.88 11.81 22.08
CA ILE A 194 2.35 11.15 23.28
C ILE A 194 3.46 10.37 24.04
N CYS A 195 4.64 10.19 23.42
CA CYS A 195 5.86 9.72 24.09
C CYS A 195 6.63 10.89 24.72
#